data_AF-N1PZ48-F1
#
_entry.id   AF-N1PZ48-F1
#
_cell.length_a   1.000
_cell.length_b   1.000
_cell.length_c   1.000
_cell.angle_alpha   90.00
_cell.angle_beta   90.00
_cell.angle_gamma   90.00
#
_symmetry.space_group_name_H-M   'P 1'
#
loop_
_entity.id
_entity.type
_entity.pdbx_description
1 polymer ?
#
loop_
_entity_poly.entity_id
_entity_poly.type
_entity_poly.pdbx_seq_one_letter_code
_entity_poly.pdbx_strand_id
1 'polypeptide(L)'
;MLSTFWSPSELQLLVGTTLAPAVTSKLKSLQREYNQLCASAARTRWYRFVQEHIALDDWMQVDAMFRSRALDFYGSCMIPGMDLASHAAGDKTNAFYDRADDKYYLWLSEDKNLSAGQEVNISYGDEKGACEMLFSYGFLDDEMATAGTVFLSLSISNDDVAKTAKMKIAGCAPGFKIIDIPVDKGSESAVEAGEAHSTPANDQESSFSGVGWKGSFVWLCCVNHDDGLRFELVNTVDGHEELRATFNGQELHGADELPCLLAQTYMWPVYRLRAVVVLQQRVFDQLQVLYCTQEEIETVSHGDASDIRETPYQQAMQLRRLEFGLLEKAYEEFERQKLRLAESAVVQQYLTSITADQSAQGEDCS
;
A
#
# COMPACT_ATOMS: atom_id res chain seq x y z
N MET A 1 4.74 18.86 9.43
CA MET A 1 5.31 17.90 10.42
C MET A 1 4.72 16.54 10.12
N LEU A 2 5.50 15.47 10.28
CA LEU A 2 5.03 14.11 10.02
C LEU A 2 3.87 13.74 10.97
N SER A 3 3.01 12.83 10.53
CA SER A 3 1.83 12.38 11.28
C SER A 3 2.14 11.75 12.64
N THR A 4 3.38 11.29 12.86
CA THR A 4 3.85 10.85 14.18
C THR A 4 3.92 11.96 15.22
N PHE A 5 3.91 13.23 14.81
CA PHE A 5 3.91 14.42 15.68
C PHE A 5 2.54 15.11 15.74
N TRP A 6 1.50 14.49 15.20
CA TRP A 6 0.15 14.99 15.35
C TRP A 6 -0.34 14.78 16.78
N SER A 7 -1.15 15.71 17.28
CA SER A 7 -1.78 15.60 18.60
C SER A 7 -2.74 14.40 18.63
N PRO A 8 -3.12 13.89 19.81
CA PRO A 8 -4.12 12.82 19.90
C PRO A 8 -5.45 13.15 19.20
N SER A 9 -5.88 14.42 19.25
CA SER A 9 -7.08 14.91 18.57
C SER A 9 -6.91 14.93 17.05
N GLU A 10 -5.74 15.36 16.56
CA GLU A 10 -5.42 15.36 15.13
C GLU A 10 -5.30 13.93 14.57
N LEU A 11 -4.81 12.97 15.36
CA LEU A 11 -4.77 11.57 14.96
C LEU A 11 -6.16 10.96 14.78
N GLN A 12 -7.21 11.51 15.42
CA GLN A 12 -8.59 11.06 15.18
C GLN A 12 -9.06 11.35 13.76
N LEU A 13 -8.52 12.39 13.10
CA LEU A 13 -8.85 12.72 11.71
C LEU A 13 -8.50 11.59 10.73
N LEU A 14 -7.52 10.76 11.10
CA LEU A 14 -7.05 9.64 10.29
C LEU A 14 -7.94 8.40 10.41
N VAL A 15 -8.87 8.35 11.36
CA VAL A 15 -9.75 7.18 11.55
C VAL A 15 -10.41 6.83 10.22
N GLY A 16 -10.41 5.54 9.88
CA GLY A 16 -10.92 5.02 8.62
C GLY A 16 -9.96 5.09 7.43
N THR A 17 -8.95 5.95 7.44
CA THR A 17 -7.92 5.99 6.37
C THR A 17 -6.93 4.83 6.49
N THR A 18 -6.19 4.52 5.43
CA THR A 18 -5.09 3.53 5.51
C THR A 18 -3.89 4.03 6.32
N LEU A 19 -3.79 5.34 6.55
CA LEU A 19 -2.71 5.95 7.32
C LEU A 19 -2.85 5.72 8.84
N ALA A 20 -4.07 5.68 9.38
CA ALA A 20 -4.31 5.46 10.82
C ALA A 20 -3.59 4.22 11.40
N PRO A 21 -3.76 3.01 10.84
CA PRO A 21 -3.06 1.83 11.35
C PRO A 21 -1.54 1.93 11.16
N ALA A 22 -1.06 2.56 10.08
CA ALA A 22 0.37 2.75 9.83
C ALA A 22 1.03 3.66 10.88
N VAL A 23 0.41 4.81 11.19
CA VAL A 23 0.90 5.73 12.22
C VAL A 23 0.84 5.10 13.61
N THR A 24 -0.26 4.41 13.93
CA THR A 24 -0.41 3.70 15.21
C THR A 24 0.68 2.65 15.40
N SER A 25 0.97 1.86 14.37
CA SER A 25 2.04 0.86 14.39
C SER A 25 3.41 1.51 14.54
N LYS A 26 3.66 2.62 13.81
CA LYS A 26 4.92 3.35 13.88
C LYS A 26 5.19 3.92 15.26
N LEU A 27 4.20 4.57 15.90
CA LEU A 27 4.34 5.11 17.26
C LEU A 27 4.67 4.00 18.27
N LYS A 28 4.01 2.83 18.17
CA LYS A 28 4.33 1.66 19.01
C LYS A 28 5.74 1.15 18.76
N SER A 29 6.19 1.11 17.49
CA SER A 29 7.55 0.69 17.16
C SER A 29 8.60 1.65 17.70
N LEU A 30 8.40 2.96 17.53
CA LEU A 30 9.30 4.00 18.04
C LEU A 30 9.45 3.91 19.56
N GLN A 31 8.35 3.71 20.29
CA GLN A 31 8.41 3.51 21.73
C GLN A 31 9.22 2.26 22.12
N ARG A 32 9.03 1.15 21.41
CA ARG A 32 9.77 -0.10 21.65
C ARG A 32 11.25 0.04 21.32
N GLU A 33 11.56 0.64 20.18
CA GLU A 33 12.93 0.90 19.72
C GLU A 33 13.68 1.81 20.69
N TYR A 34 13.03 2.88 21.14
CA TYR A 34 13.55 3.77 22.18
C TYR A 34 13.88 3.00 23.47
N ASN A 35 12.94 2.20 23.97
CA ASN A 35 13.15 1.40 25.17
C ASN A 35 14.32 0.42 25.00
N GLN A 36 14.43 -0.20 23.82
CA GLN A 36 15.51 -1.12 23.49
C GLN A 36 16.87 -0.41 23.40
N LEU A 37 16.92 0.78 22.80
CA LEU A 37 18.11 1.63 22.73
C LEU A 37 18.61 1.98 24.13
N CYS A 38 17.72 2.51 24.98
CA CYS A 38 18.03 2.87 26.36
C CYS A 38 18.54 1.65 27.15
N ALA A 39 17.86 0.51 27.06
CA ALA A 39 18.25 -0.72 27.75
C ALA A 39 19.62 -1.25 27.30
N SER A 40 19.88 -1.22 25.99
CA SER A 40 21.14 -1.69 25.41
C SER A 40 22.32 -0.76 25.75
N ALA A 41 22.06 0.55 25.77
CA ALA A 41 23.07 1.58 26.05
C ALA A 41 23.35 1.79 27.55
N ALA A 42 22.48 1.31 28.45
CA ALA A 42 22.52 1.56 29.90
C ALA A 42 23.89 1.30 30.57
N ARG A 43 24.68 0.34 30.06
CA ARG A 43 25.99 -0.02 30.63
C ARG A 43 27.16 0.76 30.01
N THR A 44 26.92 1.54 28.96
CA THR A 44 27.96 2.30 28.26
C THR A 44 28.31 3.58 29.02
N ARG A 45 29.56 4.02 28.91
CA ARG A 45 30.05 5.21 29.61
C ARG A 45 29.38 6.50 29.11
N TRP A 46 29.20 6.64 27.80
CA TRP A 46 28.63 7.84 27.19
C TRP A 46 27.16 8.02 27.60
N TYR A 47 26.37 6.95 27.60
CA TYR A 47 24.93 7.01 27.89
C TYR A 47 24.66 7.53 29.31
N ARG A 48 25.49 7.15 30.30
CA ARG A 48 25.38 7.67 31.67
C ARG A 48 25.43 9.19 31.78
N PHE A 49 26.12 9.87 30.83
CA PHE A 49 26.22 11.33 30.80
C PHE A 49 25.04 12.01 30.11
N VAL A 50 24.30 11.30 29.26
CA VAL A 50 23.25 11.89 28.41
C VAL A 50 21.85 11.34 28.66
N GLN A 51 21.70 10.27 29.46
CA GLN A 51 20.42 9.58 29.71
C GLN A 51 19.31 10.50 30.24
N GLU A 52 19.65 11.57 30.98
CA GLU A 52 18.67 12.54 31.50
C GLU A 52 18.22 13.56 30.43
N HIS A 53 18.90 13.58 29.28
CA HIS A 53 18.66 14.50 28.17
C HIS A 53 18.14 13.79 26.90
N ILE A 54 17.90 12.47 26.99
CA ILE A 54 17.35 11.69 25.88
C ILE A 54 15.92 11.32 26.26
N ALA A 55 14.97 11.82 25.48
CA ALA A 55 13.55 11.52 25.59
C ALA A 55 13.04 10.75 24.36
N LEU A 56 11.83 10.21 24.46
CA LEU A 56 11.16 9.59 23.33
C LEU A 56 11.01 10.57 22.15
N ASP A 57 10.69 11.83 22.45
CA ASP A 57 10.50 12.87 21.43
C ASP A 57 11.78 13.10 20.61
N ASP A 58 12.96 13.00 21.23
CA ASP A 58 14.24 13.09 20.51
C ASP A 58 14.42 11.90 19.55
N TRP A 59 14.03 10.69 19.98
CA TRP A 59 14.07 9.50 19.12
C TRP A 59 13.08 9.61 17.95
N MET A 60 11.88 10.12 18.22
CA MET A 60 10.89 10.40 17.18
C MET A 60 11.41 11.44 16.17
N GLN A 61 12.15 12.46 16.65
CA GLN A 61 12.73 13.47 15.79
C GLN A 61 13.84 12.89 14.90
N VAL A 62 14.69 12.02 15.45
CA VAL A 62 15.72 11.30 14.69
C VAL A 62 15.08 10.42 13.60
N ASP A 63 14.04 9.66 13.94
CA ASP A 63 13.29 8.87 12.96
C ASP A 63 12.71 9.74 11.86
N ALA A 64 12.04 10.84 12.22
CA ALA A 64 11.40 11.71 11.24
C ALA A 64 12.41 12.39 10.31
N MET A 65 13.54 12.86 10.85
CA MET A 65 14.64 13.40 10.04
C MET A 65 15.15 12.34 9.06
N PHE A 66 15.47 11.15 9.55
CA PHE A 66 16.00 10.09 8.70
C PHE A 66 14.99 9.66 7.63
N ARG A 67 13.74 9.39 8.00
CA ARG A 67 12.72 8.88 7.09
C ARG A 67 12.28 9.89 6.03
N SER A 68 12.31 11.18 6.34
CA SER A 68 11.92 12.24 5.38
C SER A 68 13.06 12.75 4.51
N ARG A 69 14.34 12.48 4.87
CA ARG A 69 15.52 13.08 4.21
C ARG A 69 16.55 12.08 3.72
N ALA A 70 16.51 10.83 4.18
CA ALA A 70 17.44 9.83 3.69
C ALA A 70 17.18 9.54 2.21
N LEU A 71 18.25 9.62 1.42
CA LEU A 71 18.29 9.23 0.03
C LEU A 71 18.81 7.80 -0.06
N ASP A 72 18.25 7.01 -0.97
CA ASP A 72 18.74 5.66 -1.23
C ASP A 72 19.91 5.71 -2.20
N PHE A 73 21.13 5.65 -1.65
CA PHE A 73 22.37 5.83 -2.36
C PHE A 73 23.38 4.75 -1.94
N TYR A 74 23.31 3.55 -2.55
CA TYR A 74 24.00 2.34 -2.07
C TYR A 74 23.69 2.03 -0.60
N GLY A 75 22.42 2.20 -0.21
CA GLY A 75 21.95 2.19 1.17
C GLY A 75 21.44 3.57 1.61
N SER A 76 20.84 3.64 2.78
CA SER A 76 20.21 4.88 3.26
C SER A 76 21.23 5.87 3.81
N CYS A 77 21.31 7.08 3.24
CA CYS A 77 22.19 8.14 3.70
C CYS A 77 21.52 9.52 3.67
N MET A 78 21.95 10.45 4.54
CA MET A 78 21.55 11.86 4.47
C MET A 78 22.72 12.67 3.93
N ILE A 79 22.49 13.48 2.89
CA ILE A 79 23.52 14.29 2.25
C ILE A 79 23.23 15.76 2.54
N PRO A 80 24.03 16.41 3.40
CA PRO A 80 23.82 17.81 3.77
C PRO A 80 23.76 18.73 2.54
N GLY A 81 22.71 19.55 2.48
CA GLY A 81 22.50 20.52 1.40
C GLY A 81 21.64 19.95 0.27
N MET A 82 21.82 18.68 -0.11
CA MET A 82 20.93 18.00 -1.06
C MET A 82 19.60 17.63 -0.40
N ASP A 83 19.62 17.32 0.90
CA ASP A 83 18.43 17.05 1.72
C ASP A 83 17.55 18.29 1.99
N LEU A 84 17.92 19.45 1.44
CA LEU A 84 17.11 20.67 1.42
C LEU A 84 16.28 20.82 0.16
N ALA A 85 16.56 20.05 -0.90
CA ALA A 85 15.81 20.12 -2.14
C ALA A 85 14.38 19.60 -1.94
N SER A 86 13.39 20.43 -2.25
CA SER A 86 11.97 20.06 -2.14
C SER A 86 11.57 19.04 -3.19
N HIS A 87 10.46 18.35 -2.93
CA HIS A 87 9.85 17.49 -3.93
C HIS A 87 9.20 18.29 -5.06
N ALA A 88 9.31 17.80 -6.28
CA ALA A 88 8.33 18.01 -7.34
C ALA A 88 8.10 16.68 -8.07
N ALA A 89 6.89 16.48 -8.61
CA ALA A 89 6.54 15.28 -9.36
C ALA A 89 6.62 15.50 -10.87
N GLY A 90 6.92 14.43 -11.63
CA GLY A 90 6.84 14.40 -13.09
C GLY A 90 7.64 15.52 -13.76
N ASP A 91 7.03 16.21 -14.73
CA ASP A 91 7.68 17.23 -15.55
C ASP A 91 8.16 18.47 -14.77
N LYS A 92 7.71 18.63 -13.52
CA LYS A 92 8.18 19.72 -12.64
C LYS A 92 9.50 19.40 -11.95
N THR A 93 9.86 18.12 -11.88
CA THR A 93 11.17 17.70 -11.41
C THR A 93 12.24 18.30 -12.31
N ASN A 94 13.14 19.08 -11.72
CA ASN A 94 14.16 19.78 -12.49
C ASN A 94 15.59 19.33 -12.20
N ALA A 95 15.80 18.60 -11.11
CA ALA A 95 17.10 18.05 -10.79
C ALA A 95 17.03 16.57 -10.43
N PHE A 96 18.13 15.88 -10.69
CA PHE A 96 18.37 14.52 -10.23
C PHE A 96 19.72 14.45 -9.54
N TYR A 97 19.85 13.50 -8.62
CA TYR A 97 21.08 13.30 -7.86
C TYR A 97 21.87 12.11 -8.43
N ASP A 98 23.19 12.22 -8.45
CA ASP A 98 24.10 11.18 -8.94
C ASP A 98 25.44 11.21 -8.17
N ARG A 99 26.28 10.20 -8.37
CA ARG A 99 27.62 10.10 -7.76
C ARG A 99 28.65 9.72 -8.81
N ALA A 100 29.69 10.53 -8.88
CA ALA A 100 30.89 10.25 -9.64
C ALA A 100 32.12 10.60 -8.81
N ASP A 101 33.21 9.84 -8.96
CA ASP A 101 34.51 10.14 -8.34
C ASP A 101 34.43 10.41 -6.81
N ASP A 102 33.69 9.55 -6.08
CA ASP A 102 33.44 9.65 -4.64
C ASP A 102 32.80 10.97 -4.18
N LYS A 103 32.11 11.68 -5.08
CA LYS A 103 31.38 12.91 -4.82
C LYS A 103 29.92 12.78 -5.23
N TYR A 104 29.07 13.48 -4.50
CA TYR A 104 27.64 13.59 -4.81
C TYR A 104 27.39 14.86 -5.60
N TYR A 105 26.54 14.73 -6.62
CA TYR A 105 26.16 15.80 -7.51
C TYR A 105 24.65 15.92 -7.55
N LEU A 106 24.17 17.15 -7.67
CA LEU A 106 22.80 17.47 -8.01
C LEU A 106 22.84 18.12 -9.40
N TRP A 107 22.38 17.37 -10.40
CA TRP A 107 22.40 17.77 -11.80
C TRP A 107 21.04 18.33 -12.21
N LEU A 108 21.05 19.43 -12.95
CA LEU A 108 19.88 19.89 -13.68
C LEU A 108 19.57 18.90 -14.80
N SER A 109 18.32 18.45 -14.91
CA SER A 109 17.88 17.58 -16.00
C SER A 109 18.08 18.26 -17.35
N GLU A 110 18.50 17.49 -18.37
CA GLU A 110 18.92 18.02 -19.68
C GLU A 110 17.85 18.86 -20.39
N ASP A 111 16.57 18.57 -20.17
CA ASP A 111 15.42 19.23 -20.77
C ASP A 111 14.93 20.47 -19.98
N LYS A 112 15.58 20.80 -18.86
CA LYS A 112 15.14 21.84 -17.93
C LYS A 112 16.07 23.04 -17.94
N ASN A 113 15.49 24.21 -17.70
CA ASN A 113 16.22 25.46 -17.52
C ASN A 113 15.80 26.11 -16.20
N LEU A 114 16.77 26.67 -15.48
CA LEU A 114 16.55 27.37 -14.21
C LEU A 114 17.02 28.82 -14.30
N SER A 115 16.15 29.73 -13.90
CA SER A 115 16.42 31.16 -13.76
C SER A 115 16.71 31.51 -12.30
N ALA A 116 17.41 32.63 -12.08
CA ALA A 116 17.65 33.14 -10.73
C ALA A 116 16.31 33.37 -10.00
N GLY A 117 16.20 32.82 -8.79
CA GLY A 117 14.97 32.87 -7.97
C GLY A 117 14.00 31.70 -8.16
N GLN A 118 14.27 30.78 -9.09
CA GLN A 118 13.52 29.53 -9.19
C GLN A 118 14.06 28.46 -8.22
N GLU A 119 13.16 27.64 -7.70
CA GLU A 119 13.49 26.54 -6.78
C GLU A 119 14.10 25.35 -7.54
N VAL A 120 15.03 24.66 -6.89
CA VAL A 120 15.59 23.39 -7.35
C VAL A 120 14.82 22.26 -6.67
N ASN A 121 14.25 21.36 -7.47
CA ASN A 121 13.35 20.32 -6.99
C ASN A 121 13.80 18.95 -7.49
N ILE A 122 13.68 17.94 -6.64
CA ILE A 122 13.95 16.54 -6.96
C ILE A 122 12.67 15.71 -6.86
N SER A 123 12.62 14.55 -7.51
CA SER A 123 11.57 13.58 -7.23
C SER A 123 11.93 12.79 -5.97
N TYR A 124 10.96 12.65 -5.07
CA TYR A 124 11.06 11.75 -3.92
C TYR A 124 10.61 10.32 -4.30
N GLY A 125 10.21 10.08 -5.55
CA GLY A 125 9.63 8.85 -6.07
C GLY A 125 8.22 9.11 -6.59
N ASP A 126 8.07 9.22 -7.91
CA ASP A 126 6.79 9.53 -8.57
C ASP A 126 5.77 8.39 -8.43
N GLU A 127 6.23 7.18 -8.09
CA GLU A 127 5.41 6.01 -7.81
C GLU A 127 4.83 5.96 -6.39
N LYS A 128 5.18 6.91 -5.52
CA LYS A 128 4.72 6.93 -4.12
C LYS A 128 3.27 7.36 -4.01
N GLY A 129 2.50 6.60 -3.24
CA GLY A 129 1.10 6.92 -2.99
C GLY A 129 0.90 8.05 -1.97
N ALA A 130 -0.28 8.65 -1.94
CA ALA A 130 -0.66 9.71 -1.00
C ALA A 130 -0.41 9.33 0.46
N CYS A 131 -0.79 8.11 0.85
CA CYS A 131 -0.56 7.60 2.21
C CYS A 131 0.94 7.58 2.55
N GLU A 132 1.80 7.17 1.62
CA GLU A 132 3.25 7.16 1.81
C GLU A 132 3.82 8.59 1.87
N MET A 133 3.33 9.50 1.02
CA MET A 133 3.75 10.91 1.03
C MET A 133 3.47 11.57 2.38
N LEU A 134 2.24 11.42 2.88
CA LEU A 134 1.85 11.99 4.16
C LEU A 134 2.54 11.29 5.33
N PHE A 135 2.72 9.96 5.26
CA PHE A 135 3.41 9.19 6.29
C PHE A 135 4.88 9.59 6.41
N SER A 136 5.63 9.51 5.31
CA SER A 136 7.09 9.62 5.28
C SER A 136 7.60 11.05 5.22
N TYR A 137 6.86 11.96 4.57
CA TYR A 137 7.31 13.33 4.32
C TYR A 137 6.44 14.40 5.00
N GLY A 138 5.24 14.03 5.46
CA GLY A 138 4.37 14.95 6.20
C GLY A 138 3.68 15.99 5.32
N PHE A 139 3.54 15.71 4.02
CA PHE A 139 2.77 16.52 3.08
C PHE A 139 2.08 15.65 2.02
N LEU A 140 1.08 16.24 1.37
CA LEU A 140 0.48 15.76 0.14
C LEU A 140 0.69 16.84 -0.91
N ASP A 141 0.94 16.46 -2.15
CA ASP A 141 1.01 17.42 -3.25
C ASP A 141 -0.42 17.90 -3.58
N ASP A 142 -0.63 19.21 -3.62
CA ASP A 142 -1.94 19.82 -3.93
C ASP A 142 -2.45 19.41 -5.32
N GLU A 143 -1.54 19.11 -6.25
CA GLU A 143 -1.87 18.69 -7.61
C GLU A 143 -2.09 17.18 -7.74
N MET A 144 -1.93 16.44 -6.65
CA MET A 144 -2.17 15.00 -6.64
C MET A 144 -3.64 14.71 -6.96
N ALA A 145 -3.88 14.14 -8.15
CA ALA A 145 -5.22 13.81 -8.65
C ALA A 145 -5.76 12.48 -8.11
N THR A 146 -4.88 11.60 -7.62
CA THR A 146 -5.21 10.24 -7.19
C THR A 146 -4.34 9.83 -5.99
N ALA A 147 -4.79 8.87 -5.19
CA ALA A 147 -3.94 8.29 -4.14
C ALA A 147 -2.70 7.60 -4.71
N GLY A 148 -2.66 7.28 -6.00
CA GLY A 148 -1.55 6.60 -6.69
C GLY A 148 -1.45 5.12 -6.32
N THR A 149 -1.27 4.81 -5.03
CA THR A 149 -1.35 3.46 -4.50
C THR A 149 -2.02 3.42 -3.12
N VAL A 150 -2.72 2.32 -2.83
CA VAL A 150 -3.34 2.04 -1.52
C VAL A 150 -3.01 0.61 -1.12
N PHE A 151 -2.50 0.40 0.10
CA PHE A 151 -2.25 -0.94 0.63
C PHE A 151 -3.37 -1.34 1.61
N LEU A 152 -4.01 -2.48 1.38
CA LEU A 152 -5.03 -3.04 2.25
C LEU A 152 -4.53 -4.36 2.84
N SER A 153 -4.63 -4.48 4.17
CA SER A 153 -4.36 -5.74 4.86
C SER A 153 -5.40 -6.80 4.53
N LEU A 154 -4.96 -8.05 4.44
CA LEU A 154 -5.80 -9.23 4.29
C LEU A 154 -5.60 -10.13 5.51
N SER A 155 -6.63 -10.91 5.82
CA SER A 155 -6.57 -11.94 6.85
C SER A 155 -7.03 -13.27 6.28
N ILE A 156 -6.43 -14.35 6.77
CA ILE A 156 -6.94 -15.71 6.53
C ILE A 156 -8.06 -15.95 7.54
N SER A 157 -9.17 -16.55 7.07
CA SER A 157 -10.34 -16.88 7.90
C SER A 157 -9.92 -17.61 9.18
N ASN A 158 -10.60 -17.31 10.29
CA ASN A 158 -10.35 -18.01 11.56
C ASN A 158 -10.77 -19.48 11.49
N ASP A 159 -11.65 -19.84 10.57
CA ASP A 159 -12.13 -21.21 10.37
C ASP A 159 -11.18 -22.04 9.49
N ASP A 160 -10.15 -21.41 8.90
CA ASP A 160 -9.13 -22.10 8.13
C ASP A 160 -8.14 -22.81 9.07
N VAL A 161 -8.24 -24.14 9.14
CA VAL A 161 -7.37 -25.01 9.94
C VAL A 161 -5.88 -24.84 9.60
N ALA A 162 -5.55 -24.42 8.38
CA ALA A 162 -4.20 -24.19 7.90
C ALA A 162 -3.72 -22.74 8.11
N LYS A 163 -4.51 -21.86 8.73
CA LYS A 163 -4.16 -20.44 8.95
C LYS A 163 -2.76 -20.23 9.50
N THR A 164 -2.41 -20.91 10.59
CA THR A 164 -1.08 -20.78 11.21
C THR A 164 0.05 -21.22 10.27
N ALA A 165 -0.18 -22.29 9.50
CA ALA A 165 0.80 -22.80 8.56
C ALA A 165 0.99 -21.85 7.36
N LYS A 166 -0.12 -21.38 6.77
CA LYS A 166 -0.13 -20.36 5.71
C LYS A 166 0.57 -19.06 6.15
N MET A 167 0.33 -18.59 7.37
CA MET A 167 1.00 -17.40 7.90
C MET A 167 2.51 -17.59 8.05
N LYS A 168 2.97 -18.80 8.44
CA LYS A 168 4.40 -19.10 8.58
C LYS A 168 5.15 -19.11 7.24
N ILE A 169 4.52 -19.64 6.19
CA ILE A 169 5.13 -19.74 4.86
C ILE A 169 4.90 -18.53 3.95
N ALA A 170 4.15 -17.52 4.40
CA ALA A 170 3.66 -16.48 3.50
C ALA A 170 4.77 -15.76 2.74
N GLY A 171 5.92 -15.52 3.38
CA GLY A 171 7.08 -14.86 2.76
C GLY A 171 6.84 -13.43 2.28
N CYS A 172 5.66 -12.86 2.52
CA CYS A 172 5.23 -11.56 2.03
C CYS A 172 4.30 -10.85 3.03
N ALA A 173 4.05 -9.56 2.80
CA ALA A 173 3.13 -8.79 3.63
C ALA A 173 1.69 -9.33 3.52
N PRO A 174 0.93 -9.43 4.63
CA PRO A 174 -0.42 -9.98 4.64
C PRO A 174 -1.44 -8.98 4.10
N GLY A 175 -1.44 -8.78 2.79
CA GLY A 175 -2.27 -7.79 2.13
C GLY A 175 -1.99 -7.67 0.63
N PHE A 176 -2.54 -6.61 0.04
CA PHE A 176 -2.34 -6.28 -1.36
C PHE A 176 -2.28 -4.77 -1.55
N LYS A 177 -1.60 -4.35 -2.62
CA LYS A 177 -1.48 -2.97 -3.07
C LYS A 177 -2.36 -2.79 -4.30
N ILE A 178 -3.26 -1.82 -4.22
CA ILE A 178 -4.01 -1.23 -5.34
C ILE A 178 -3.12 -0.16 -5.97
N ILE A 179 -3.10 -0.09 -7.29
CA ILE A 179 -2.24 0.81 -8.06
C ILE A 179 -3.11 1.49 -9.11
N ASP A 180 -3.13 2.82 -9.10
CA ASP A 180 -3.75 3.59 -10.18
C ASP A 180 -2.87 3.50 -11.43
N ILE A 181 -3.46 3.21 -12.59
CA ILE A 181 -2.74 3.08 -13.86
C ILE A 181 -3.05 4.32 -14.72
N PRO A 182 -2.05 5.19 -14.97
CA PRO A 182 -2.23 6.34 -15.87
C PRO A 182 -2.64 5.89 -17.28
N VAL A 183 -3.48 6.67 -17.97
CA VAL A 183 -3.67 6.48 -19.42
C VAL A 183 -2.34 6.79 -20.09
N ASP A 184 -1.77 5.82 -20.79
CA ASP A 184 -0.63 6.08 -21.65
C ASP A 184 -1.10 6.95 -22.83
N LYS A 185 -0.74 8.24 -22.85
CA LYS A 185 -1.06 9.16 -23.95
C LYS A 185 -0.38 8.78 -25.28
N GLY A 186 0.38 7.67 -25.31
CA GLY A 186 1.12 7.19 -26.46
C GLY A 186 0.41 6.17 -27.37
N SER A 187 -0.78 5.65 -27.03
CA SER A 187 -1.46 4.63 -27.86
C SER A 187 -2.61 5.15 -28.73
N GLU A 188 -2.86 6.45 -28.79
CA GLU A 188 -3.74 7.04 -29.81
C GLU A 188 -2.90 7.41 -31.06
N SER A 189 -2.57 6.41 -31.86
CA SER A 189 -2.25 6.66 -33.26
C SER A 189 -3.05 5.73 -34.17
N ALA A 190 -3.84 6.38 -35.02
CA ALA A 190 -4.49 5.90 -36.23
C ALA A 190 -5.78 5.08 -36.09
N VAL A 191 -6.91 5.75 -35.80
CA VAL A 191 -8.16 5.54 -36.59
C VAL A 191 -8.93 6.87 -36.76
N GLU A 192 -8.84 7.38 -37.98
CA GLU A 192 -9.81 8.15 -38.79
C GLU A 192 -10.39 9.50 -38.34
N ALA A 193 -10.18 10.47 -39.23
CA ALA A 193 -10.81 11.78 -39.27
C ALA A 193 -12.31 11.68 -39.64
N GLY A 194 -13.16 12.42 -38.91
CA GLY A 194 -14.58 12.55 -39.23
C GLY A 194 -15.31 13.55 -38.32
N GLU A 195 -15.29 14.82 -38.75
CA GLU A 195 -16.24 15.92 -38.52
C GLU A 195 -16.84 16.25 -37.13
N ALA A 196 -16.79 17.54 -36.84
CA ALA A 196 -17.18 18.19 -35.59
C ALA A 196 -18.70 18.26 -35.33
N HIS A 197 -19.07 18.03 -34.06
CA HIS A 197 -20.15 18.80 -33.43
C HIS A 197 -19.83 19.09 -31.96
N SER A 198 -19.87 20.38 -31.64
CA SER A 198 -19.47 21.00 -30.39
C SER A 198 -20.54 20.91 -29.30
N THR A 199 -20.13 20.50 -28.10
CA THR A 199 -20.80 20.84 -26.84
C THR A 199 -19.73 21.12 -25.77
N PRO A 200 -19.74 22.27 -25.06
CA PRO A 200 -18.83 22.50 -23.95
C PRO A 200 -19.51 22.00 -22.67
N ALA A 201 -19.09 20.84 -22.17
CA ALA A 201 -19.40 20.39 -20.82
C ALA A 201 -18.07 20.13 -20.10
N ASN A 202 -17.99 20.70 -18.90
CA ASN A 202 -16.81 20.86 -18.08
C ASN A 202 -16.51 19.57 -17.30
N ASP A 203 -16.20 18.49 -18.02
CA ASP A 203 -15.71 17.25 -17.43
C ASP A 203 -14.20 17.19 -17.67
N GLN A 204 -13.41 17.51 -16.63
CA GLN A 204 -12.03 17.05 -16.54
C GLN A 204 -12.08 15.53 -16.38
N GLU A 205 -12.28 14.81 -17.49
CA GLU A 205 -12.15 13.37 -17.56
C GLU A 205 -10.73 12.99 -17.11
N SER A 206 -10.69 12.36 -15.94
CA SER A 206 -9.53 11.77 -15.28
C SER A 206 -8.64 11.04 -16.30
N SER A 207 -7.40 11.49 -16.47
CA SER A 207 -6.38 10.91 -17.36
C SER A 207 -5.85 9.53 -16.91
N PHE A 208 -6.70 8.64 -16.40
CA PHE A 208 -6.36 7.33 -15.82
C PHE A 208 -7.23 6.21 -16.42
N SER A 209 -6.61 5.12 -16.91
CA SER A 209 -7.28 4.10 -17.76
C SER A 209 -7.69 2.83 -17.02
N GLY A 210 -7.31 2.65 -15.75
CA GLY A 210 -7.72 1.49 -14.97
C GLY A 210 -6.99 1.32 -13.64
N VAL A 211 -7.33 0.24 -12.94
CA VAL A 211 -6.74 -0.10 -11.64
C VAL A 211 -6.01 -1.44 -11.72
N GLY A 212 -4.75 -1.45 -11.29
CA GLY A 212 -3.95 -2.64 -11.10
C GLY A 212 -3.88 -3.06 -9.64
N TRP A 213 -3.44 -4.30 -9.38
CA TRP A 213 -3.15 -4.74 -8.02
C TRP A 213 -1.95 -5.69 -7.96
N LYS A 214 -1.26 -5.70 -6.82
CA LYS A 214 -0.14 -6.61 -6.50
C LYS A 214 -0.30 -7.15 -5.08
N GLY A 215 -0.05 -8.44 -4.87
CA GLY A 215 -0.04 -9.03 -3.53
C GLY A 215 -0.24 -10.54 -3.57
N SER A 216 0.82 -11.29 -3.27
CA SER A 216 0.79 -12.76 -3.35
C SER A 216 0.02 -13.42 -2.20
N PHE A 217 -0.18 -12.69 -1.09
CA PHE A 217 -0.88 -13.21 0.07
C PHE A 217 -2.33 -13.64 -0.22
N VAL A 218 -3.00 -13.00 -1.18
CA VAL A 218 -4.39 -13.34 -1.56
C VAL A 218 -4.54 -14.80 -2.00
N TRP A 219 -3.50 -15.40 -2.58
CA TRP A 219 -3.54 -16.79 -3.03
C TRP A 219 -3.60 -17.75 -1.85
N LEU A 220 -2.93 -17.44 -0.73
CA LEU A 220 -3.08 -18.20 0.52
C LEU A 220 -4.48 -18.05 1.13
N CYS A 221 -5.16 -16.92 0.92
CA CYS A 221 -6.55 -16.76 1.34
C CYS A 221 -7.53 -17.61 0.52
N CYS A 222 -7.17 -18.00 -0.72
CA CYS A 222 -8.10 -18.61 -1.67
C CYS A 222 -7.87 -20.10 -1.95
N VAL A 223 -6.66 -20.61 -1.68
CA VAL A 223 -6.26 -22.00 -1.96
C VAL A 223 -6.32 -22.82 -0.68
N ASN A 224 -6.99 -23.96 -0.74
CA ASN A 224 -7.25 -24.84 0.41
C ASN A 224 -6.64 -26.23 0.20
N HIS A 225 -6.82 -27.11 1.20
CA HIS A 225 -6.38 -28.50 1.13
C HIS A 225 -6.93 -29.23 -0.11
N ASP A 226 -8.20 -29.01 -0.44
CA ASP A 226 -8.87 -29.69 -1.57
C ASP A 226 -8.38 -29.19 -2.94
N ASP A 227 -7.76 -28.01 -2.97
CA ASP A 227 -7.09 -27.49 -4.16
C ASP A 227 -5.67 -28.07 -4.33
N GLY A 228 -5.17 -28.82 -3.34
CA GLY A 228 -3.85 -29.46 -3.38
C GLY A 228 -2.78 -28.79 -2.52
N LEU A 229 -3.12 -27.75 -1.73
CA LEU A 229 -2.19 -27.13 -0.77
C LEU A 229 -2.08 -27.99 0.49
N ARG A 230 -0.90 -28.56 0.74
CA ARG A 230 -0.64 -29.43 1.89
C ARG A 230 0.49 -28.87 2.76
N PHE A 231 0.40 -29.15 4.06
CA PHE A 231 1.39 -28.78 5.05
C PHE A 231 1.80 -30.01 5.85
N GLU A 232 3.10 -30.26 5.94
CA GLU A 232 3.68 -31.40 6.65
C GLU A 232 4.82 -30.93 7.55
N LEU A 233 4.94 -31.54 8.73
CA LEU A 233 6.11 -31.34 9.60
C LEU A 233 7.17 -32.36 9.22
N VAL A 234 8.35 -31.88 8.84
CA VAL A 234 9.51 -32.71 8.48
C VAL A 234 10.66 -32.44 9.43
N ASN A 235 11.36 -33.51 9.81
CA ASN A 235 12.57 -33.41 10.61
C ASN A 235 13.77 -33.08 9.71
N THR A 236 14.45 -31.98 10.02
CA THR A 236 15.73 -31.63 9.41
C THR A 236 16.83 -32.58 9.87
N VAL A 237 17.95 -32.61 9.14
CA VAL A 237 19.10 -33.47 9.44
C VAL A 237 19.71 -33.15 10.81
N ASP A 238 19.50 -31.92 11.30
CA ASP A 238 19.96 -31.42 12.60
C ASP A 238 18.95 -31.68 13.73
N GLY A 239 17.83 -32.36 13.44
CA GLY A 239 16.81 -32.71 14.43
C GLY A 239 15.81 -31.58 14.76
N HIS A 240 15.83 -30.48 14.02
CA HIS A 240 14.80 -29.44 14.11
C HIS A 240 13.58 -29.79 13.25
N GLU A 241 12.38 -29.52 13.75
CA GLU A 241 11.14 -29.64 12.96
C GLU A 241 10.96 -28.40 12.07
N GLU A 242 10.74 -28.63 10.78
CA GLU A 242 10.44 -27.59 9.80
C GLU A 242 9.08 -27.86 9.14
N LEU A 243 8.34 -26.79 8.84
CA LEU A 243 7.07 -26.87 8.15
C LEU A 243 7.33 -26.87 6.64
N ARG A 244 7.06 -28.00 5.98
CA ARG A 244 7.07 -28.10 4.52
C ARG A 244 5.68 -27.84 3.98
N ALA A 245 5.58 -26.90 3.04
CA ALA A 245 4.37 -26.67 2.26
C ALA A 245 4.53 -27.24 0.85
N THR A 246 3.47 -27.80 0.29
CA THR A 246 3.45 -28.25 -1.11
C THR A 246 2.14 -27.87 -1.79
N PHE A 247 2.18 -27.64 -3.10
CA PHE A 247 1.00 -27.52 -3.95
C PHE A 247 1.07 -28.56 -5.06
N ASN A 248 0.10 -29.48 -5.11
CA ASN A 248 0.09 -30.60 -6.04
C ASN A 248 1.42 -31.41 -6.05
N GLY A 249 2.04 -31.56 -4.88
CA GLY A 249 3.29 -32.29 -4.69
C GLY A 249 4.57 -31.50 -4.99
N GLN A 250 4.47 -30.26 -5.48
CA GLN A 250 5.62 -29.37 -5.66
C GLN A 250 5.84 -28.56 -4.39
N GLU A 251 7.09 -28.49 -3.92
CA GLU A 251 7.46 -27.75 -2.71
C GLU A 251 7.25 -26.23 -2.90
N LEU A 252 6.80 -25.57 -1.83
CA LEU A 252 6.52 -24.14 -1.78
C LEU A 252 7.39 -23.47 -0.71
N HIS A 253 8.07 -22.39 -1.08
CA HIS A 253 8.88 -21.57 -0.15
C HIS A 253 8.21 -20.24 0.21
N GLY A 254 7.19 -19.83 -0.53
CA GLY A 254 6.54 -18.54 -0.36
C GLY A 254 5.19 -18.45 -1.08
N ALA A 255 4.38 -17.45 -0.70
CA ALA A 255 3.11 -17.19 -1.38
C ALA A 255 3.30 -16.68 -2.81
N ASP A 256 4.46 -16.11 -3.12
CA ASP A 256 4.85 -15.57 -4.42
C ASP A 256 5.04 -16.63 -5.51
N GLU A 257 5.24 -17.88 -5.14
CA GLU A 257 5.33 -19.02 -6.08
C GLU A 257 3.94 -19.52 -6.51
N LEU A 258 2.92 -19.38 -5.66
CA LEU A 258 1.55 -19.87 -5.90
C LEU A 258 0.93 -19.38 -7.22
N PRO A 259 0.97 -18.09 -7.62
CA PRO A 259 0.37 -17.65 -8.87
C PRO A 259 0.88 -18.45 -10.08
N CYS A 260 2.18 -18.74 -10.12
CA CYS A 260 2.81 -19.49 -11.21
C CYS A 260 2.33 -20.93 -11.24
N LEU A 261 2.23 -21.59 -10.08
CA LEU A 261 1.75 -22.97 -9.97
C LEU A 261 0.26 -23.09 -10.28
N LEU A 262 -0.56 -22.16 -9.78
CA LEU A 262 -2.00 -22.14 -10.02
C LEU A 262 -2.32 -21.91 -11.50
N ALA A 263 -1.54 -21.05 -12.18
CA ALA A 263 -1.71 -20.78 -13.61
C ALA A 263 -1.45 -21.99 -14.53
N GLN A 264 -0.74 -23.01 -14.03
CA GLN A 264 -0.49 -24.26 -14.76
C GLN A 264 -1.67 -25.24 -14.68
N THR A 265 -2.67 -24.95 -13.83
CA THR A 265 -3.85 -25.80 -13.65
C THR A 265 -5.01 -25.35 -14.54
N TYR A 266 -5.89 -26.27 -14.94
CA TYR A 266 -7.12 -25.91 -15.65
C TYR A 266 -8.06 -25.04 -14.81
N MET A 267 -7.93 -25.08 -13.48
CA MET A 267 -8.71 -24.31 -12.50
C MET A 267 -8.24 -22.85 -12.35
N TRP A 268 -7.25 -22.41 -13.11
CA TRP A 268 -6.74 -21.04 -13.04
C TRP A 268 -7.82 -19.94 -13.08
N PRO A 269 -8.84 -20.00 -13.96
CA PRO A 269 -9.92 -19.02 -13.95
C PRO A 269 -10.69 -18.97 -12.63
N VAL A 270 -10.87 -20.11 -11.96
CA VAL A 270 -11.55 -20.21 -10.66
C VAL A 270 -10.71 -19.58 -9.55
N TYR A 271 -9.41 -19.85 -9.52
CA TYR A 271 -8.51 -19.23 -8.54
C TYR A 271 -8.47 -17.71 -8.69
N ARG A 272 -8.42 -17.22 -9.93
CA ARG A 272 -8.53 -15.78 -10.21
C ARG A 272 -9.85 -15.20 -9.72
N LEU A 273 -10.97 -15.87 -9.95
CA LEU A 273 -12.27 -15.40 -9.45
C LEU A 273 -12.28 -15.31 -7.92
N ARG A 274 -11.84 -16.36 -7.23
CA ARG A 274 -11.75 -16.36 -5.76
C ARG A 274 -10.89 -15.21 -5.25
N ALA A 275 -9.72 -14.99 -5.85
CA ALA A 275 -8.85 -13.88 -5.50
C ALA A 275 -9.55 -12.53 -5.66
N VAL A 276 -10.13 -12.24 -6.83
CA VAL A 276 -10.82 -10.96 -7.07
C VAL A 276 -11.99 -10.75 -6.10
N VAL A 277 -12.75 -11.80 -5.77
CA VAL A 277 -13.83 -11.72 -4.77
C VAL A 277 -13.29 -11.32 -3.40
N VAL A 278 -12.19 -11.93 -2.95
CA VAL A 278 -11.54 -11.57 -1.67
C VAL A 278 -11.05 -10.11 -1.68
N LEU A 279 -10.40 -9.69 -2.77
CA LEU A 279 -9.91 -8.32 -2.91
C LEU A 279 -11.06 -7.30 -2.91
N GLN A 280 -12.12 -7.59 -3.67
CA GLN A 280 -13.29 -6.72 -3.76
C GLN A 280 -14.00 -6.56 -2.42
N GLN A 281 -14.23 -7.67 -1.70
CA GLN A 281 -14.83 -7.61 -0.37
C GLN A 281 -13.97 -6.74 0.55
N ARG A 282 -12.64 -6.90 0.52
CA ARG A 282 -11.75 -6.09 1.35
C ARG A 282 -11.78 -4.60 0.99
N VAL A 283 -11.88 -4.26 -0.30
CA VAL A 283 -12.07 -2.87 -0.77
C VAL A 283 -13.39 -2.31 -0.25
N PHE A 284 -14.47 -3.08 -0.37
CA PHE A 284 -15.78 -2.69 0.14
C PHE A 284 -15.76 -2.42 1.65
N ASP A 285 -15.15 -3.32 2.43
CA ASP A 285 -15.01 -3.13 3.88
C ASP A 285 -14.22 -1.86 4.20
N GLN A 286 -13.18 -1.53 3.41
CA GLN A 286 -12.42 -0.30 3.58
C GLN A 286 -13.27 0.94 3.31
N LEU A 287 -13.99 0.95 2.18
CA LEU A 287 -14.89 2.03 1.79
C LEU A 287 -15.96 2.27 2.86
N GLN A 288 -16.54 1.20 3.41
CA GLN A 288 -17.55 1.29 4.45
C GLN A 288 -17.00 1.99 5.70
N VAL A 289 -15.81 1.63 6.17
CA VAL A 289 -15.20 2.30 7.34
C VAL A 289 -14.92 3.78 7.04
N LEU A 290 -14.38 4.09 5.86
CA LEU A 290 -14.09 5.46 5.45
C LEU A 290 -15.37 6.30 5.36
N TYR A 291 -16.42 5.75 4.76
CA TYR A 291 -17.74 6.38 4.63
C TYR A 291 -18.39 6.63 6.00
N CYS A 292 -18.44 5.61 6.87
CA CYS A 292 -19.05 5.73 8.20
C CYS A 292 -18.36 6.76 9.11
N THR A 293 -17.11 7.13 8.80
CA THR A 293 -16.33 8.09 9.59
C THR A 293 -16.17 9.43 8.88
N GLN A 294 -16.84 9.64 7.75
CA GLN A 294 -16.70 10.86 6.95
C GLN A 294 -17.34 12.08 7.60
N GLU A 295 -18.64 11.99 7.89
CA GLU A 295 -19.44 13.07 8.45
C GLU A 295 -18.90 13.59 9.79
N GLU A 296 -18.45 12.67 10.66
CA GLU A 296 -17.88 13.04 11.95
C GLU A 296 -16.64 13.90 11.77
N ILE A 297 -15.71 13.53 10.86
CA ILE A 297 -14.47 14.27 10.65
C ILE A 297 -14.69 15.61 9.94
N GLU A 298 -15.61 15.68 8.97
CA GLU A 298 -15.94 16.93 8.26
C GLU A 298 -16.49 18.03 9.17
N THR A 299 -17.10 17.66 10.29
CA THR A 299 -17.73 18.60 11.23
C THR A 299 -16.85 18.97 12.42
N VAL A 300 -15.63 18.42 12.49
CA VAL A 300 -14.69 18.72 13.56
C VAL A 300 -14.23 20.18 13.48
N SER A 301 -14.29 20.88 14.61
CA SER A 301 -13.73 22.23 14.74
C SER A 301 -12.22 22.23 14.48
N HIS A 302 -11.73 23.13 13.64
CA HIS A 302 -10.31 23.25 13.29
C HIS A 302 -9.90 24.72 13.11
N GLY A 303 -8.59 24.99 13.16
CA GLY A 303 -8.01 26.32 12.91
C GLY A 303 -7.80 27.16 14.18
N ASP A 304 -7.74 28.48 14.01
CA ASP A 304 -7.45 29.42 15.09
C ASP A 304 -8.55 29.37 16.16
N ALA A 305 -8.23 28.77 17.32
CA ALA A 305 -9.11 28.46 18.47
C ALA A 305 -9.67 27.03 18.56
N SER A 306 -9.15 26.07 17.78
CA SER A 306 -9.38 24.63 18.01
C SER A 306 -8.12 23.91 18.49
N ASP A 307 -8.31 22.72 19.09
CA ASP A 307 -7.24 21.76 19.41
C ASP A 307 -6.64 21.10 18.16
N ILE A 308 -7.30 21.26 17.00
CA ILE A 308 -6.89 20.72 15.71
C ILE A 308 -6.43 21.85 14.81
N ARG A 309 -5.18 21.76 14.36
CA ARG A 309 -4.61 22.72 13.43
C ARG A 309 -5.22 22.57 12.04
N GLU A 310 -5.22 23.66 11.28
CA GLU A 310 -5.75 23.69 9.92
C GLU A 310 -5.00 22.73 8.98
N THR A 311 -3.66 22.70 9.03
CA THR A 311 -2.87 21.87 8.10
C THR A 311 -3.12 20.37 8.25
N PRO A 312 -3.07 19.75 9.45
CA PRO A 312 -3.44 18.34 9.63
C PRO A 312 -4.87 18.03 9.18
N TYR A 313 -5.82 18.94 9.43
CA TYR A 313 -7.20 18.80 8.94
C TYR A 313 -7.25 18.72 7.42
N GLN A 314 -6.66 19.70 6.72
CA GLN A 314 -6.63 19.73 5.25
C GLN A 314 -5.92 18.51 4.67
N GLN A 315 -4.79 18.09 5.25
CA GLN A 315 -4.07 16.89 4.82
C GLN A 315 -4.88 15.60 5.02
N ALA A 316 -5.58 15.47 6.15
CA ALA A 316 -6.44 14.32 6.41
C ALA A 316 -7.63 14.27 5.45
N MET A 317 -8.27 15.41 5.18
CA MET A 317 -9.39 15.52 4.24
C MET A 317 -8.96 15.25 2.80
N GLN A 318 -7.80 15.76 2.39
CA GLN A 318 -7.23 15.46 1.08
C GLN A 318 -6.89 13.97 0.95
N LEU A 319 -6.26 13.35 1.96
CA LEU A 319 -5.98 11.91 1.95
C LEU A 319 -7.27 11.10 1.79
N ARG A 320 -8.31 11.43 2.58
CA ARG A 320 -9.61 10.75 2.51
C ARG A 320 -10.21 10.81 1.12
N ARG A 321 -10.24 12.01 0.50
CA ARG A 321 -10.74 12.20 -0.88
C ARG A 321 -9.97 11.32 -1.88
N LEU A 322 -8.64 11.29 -1.78
CA LEU A 322 -7.79 10.52 -2.69
C LEU A 322 -7.99 9.00 -2.49
N GLU A 323 -8.10 8.54 -1.24
CA GLU A 323 -8.37 7.13 -0.92
C GLU A 323 -9.76 6.70 -1.38
N PHE A 324 -10.81 7.50 -1.15
CA PHE A 324 -12.16 7.25 -1.67
C PHE A 324 -12.12 7.01 -3.18
N GLY A 325 -11.56 7.97 -3.93
CA GLY A 325 -11.54 7.91 -5.39
C GLY A 325 -10.82 6.68 -5.93
N LEU A 326 -9.68 6.28 -5.36
CA LEU A 326 -8.97 5.08 -5.81
C LEU A 326 -9.69 3.79 -5.40
N LEU A 327 -10.29 3.74 -4.20
CA LEU A 327 -11.02 2.57 -3.72
C LEU A 327 -12.32 2.33 -4.51
N GLU A 328 -13.06 3.39 -4.86
CA GLU A 328 -14.26 3.29 -5.72
C GLU A 328 -13.90 2.75 -7.10
N LYS A 329 -12.89 3.34 -7.75
CA LYS A 329 -12.35 2.84 -9.03
C LYS A 329 -11.92 1.37 -8.93
N ALA A 330 -11.27 0.97 -7.84
CA ALA A 330 -10.84 -0.41 -7.63
C ALA A 330 -12.03 -1.37 -7.46
N TYR A 331 -13.08 -0.95 -6.75
CA TYR A 331 -14.29 -1.75 -6.57
C TYR A 331 -15.00 -2.02 -7.91
N GLU A 332 -15.18 -0.98 -8.73
CA GLU A 332 -15.76 -1.09 -10.08
C GLU A 332 -14.92 -2.00 -10.98
N GLU A 333 -13.60 -1.83 -10.97
CA GLU A 333 -12.69 -2.66 -11.74
C GLU A 333 -12.75 -4.14 -11.33
N PHE A 334 -12.81 -4.41 -10.02
CA PHE A 334 -12.95 -5.79 -9.53
C PHE A 334 -14.31 -6.39 -9.85
N GLU A 335 -15.39 -5.61 -9.86
CA GLU A 335 -16.70 -6.10 -10.30
C GLU A 335 -16.68 -6.50 -11.78
N ARG A 336 -16.08 -5.65 -12.62
CA ARG A 336 -15.87 -5.95 -14.03
C ARG A 336 -15.02 -7.21 -14.25
N GLN A 337 -13.96 -7.40 -13.47
CA GLN A 337 -13.13 -8.61 -13.53
C GLN A 337 -13.92 -9.86 -13.11
N LYS A 338 -14.73 -9.77 -12.05
CA LYS A 338 -15.60 -10.88 -11.60
C LYS A 338 -16.57 -11.31 -12.69
N LEU A 339 -17.28 -10.35 -13.30
CA LEU A 339 -18.26 -10.64 -14.36
C LEU A 339 -17.60 -11.36 -15.55
N ARG A 340 -16.45 -10.87 -16.02
CA ARG A 340 -15.69 -11.54 -17.09
C ARG A 340 -15.23 -12.94 -16.73
N LEU A 341 -14.78 -13.14 -15.49
CA LEU A 341 -14.34 -14.46 -15.04
C LEU A 341 -15.53 -15.41 -14.90
N ALA A 342 -16.70 -14.93 -14.50
CA ALA A 342 -17.93 -15.70 -14.41
C ALA A 342 -18.46 -16.20 -15.76
N GLU A 343 -18.10 -15.54 -16.87
CA GLU A 343 -18.39 -15.99 -18.23
C GLU A 343 -17.52 -17.17 -18.70
N SER A 344 -16.43 -17.47 -17.99
CA SER A 344 -15.55 -18.60 -18.32
C SER A 344 -16.28 -19.93 -18.13
N ALA A 345 -16.23 -20.80 -19.14
CA ALA A 345 -16.82 -22.14 -19.08
C ALA A 345 -16.32 -22.96 -17.88
N VAL A 346 -15.03 -22.84 -17.53
CA VAL A 346 -14.44 -23.51 -16.36
C VAL A 346 -15.10 -23.03 -15.07
N VAL A 347 -15.33 -21.72 -14.94
CA VAL A 347 -15.96 -21.12 -13.77
C VAL A 347 -17.43 -21.52 -13.67
N GLN A 348 -18.17 -21.49 -14.78
CA GLN A 348 -19.58 -21.91 -14.80
C GLN A 348 -19.77 -23.37 -14.40
N GLN A 349 -18.90 -24.26 -14.89
CA GLN A 349 -18.90 -25.68 -14.50
C GLN A 349 -18.61 -25.84 -13.02
N TYR A 350 -17.59 -25.15 -12.51
CA TYR A 350 -17.21 -25.19 -11.10
C TYR A 350 -18.32 -24.67 -10.16
N LEU A 351 -18.97 -23.56 -10.51
CA LEU A 351 -20.07 -23.02 -9.71
C LEU A 351 -21.26 -23.99 -9.67
N THR A 352 -21.57 -24.62 -10.81
CA THR A 352 -22.64 -25.62 -10.91
C THR A 352 -22.34 -26.85 -10.04
N SER A 353 -21.09 -27.34 -10.01
CA SER A 353 -20.71 -28.46 -9.15
C SER A 353 -20.85 -28.13 -7.67
N ILE A 354 -20.45 -26.92 -7.24
CA ILE A 354 -20.61 -26.50 -5.83
C ILE A 354 -22.09 -26.44 -5.44
N THR A 355 -22.94 -25.85 -6.29
CA THR A 355 -24.37 -25.74 -5.98
C THR A 355 -25.02 -27.12 -5.88
N ALA A 356 -24.62 -28.07 -6.73
CA ALA A 356 -25.09 -29.45 -6.65
C ALA A 356 -24.65 -30.12 -5.34
N ASP A 357 -23.39 -29.97 -4.93
CA ASP A 357 -22.86 -30.54 -3.69
C ASP A 357 -23.55 -29.96 -2.43
N GLN A 358 -23.82 -28.65 -2.41
CA GLN A 358 -24.54 -28.00 -1.31
C GLN A 358 -26.01 -28.45 -1.22
N SER A 359 -26.64 -28.72 -2.37
CA SER A 359 -28.02 -29.22 -2.43
C SER A 359 -28.11 -30.65 -1.91
N ALA A 360 -27.15 -31.51 -2.28
CA ALA A 360 -27.08 -32.89 -1.81
C ALA A 360 -26.82 -33.00 -0.30
N GLN A 361 -25.98 -32.13 0.27
CA GLN A 361 -25.72 -32.10 1.72
C GLN A 361 -26.90 -31.55 2.55
N GLY A 362 -27.82 -30.78 1.95
CA GLY A 362 -29.02 -30.28 2.62
C GLY A 362 -30.17 -31.30 2.70
N GLU A 363 -30.23 -32.25 1.75
CA GLU A 363 -31.26 -33.29 1.71
C GLU A 363 -30.99 -34.46 2.66
N ASP A 364 -29.73 -34.77 2.96
CA ASP A 364 -29.34 -35.84 3.92
C ASP A 364 -29.52 -35.45 5.40
N CYS A 365 -29.86 -34.18 5.69
CA CYS A 365 -30.09 -33.67 7.04
C CYS A 365 -31.57 -33.37 7.37
N SER A 366 -32.51 -33.72 6.47
CA SER A 366 -33.95 -33.47 6.63
C SER A 366 -34.76 -34.71 7.00
#